data_AF-A0AAN7BD63-F1
#
_entry.id   AF-A0AAN7BD63-F1
#
_cell.length_a   1.000
_cell.length_b   1.000
_cell.length_c   1.000
_cell.angle_alpha   90.00
_cell.angle_beta   90.00
_cell.angle_gamma   90.00
#
_symmetry.space_group_name_H-M   'P 1'
#
loop_
_entity.id
_entity.type
_entity.pdbx_description
1 polymer ?
#
loop_
_entity_poly.entity_id
_entity_poly.type
_entity_poly.pdbx_seq_one_letter_code
_entity_poly.pdbx_strand_id
1 'polypeptide(L)'
;MMNRLAWAATALLALTQGALGLDTCGQAQYDPTQYVCWYHEFLCPVTAGEGLSYCNGSCYSKFMYTCTNNVLTLLPPVQGPFTLTVWNPTLPIQDTPVTAGGLRWSLNGNTSSYCPGVVPPSECPPGTTTSIVSANGYAAMNVKVPGGQLVYLTPDWQVGYTQAHSAYIPSGSITGGFGAYEGGGFVNLNGNGFGWVACPIRASGPTGGVWQLFGRNETNGASLSYCTPINLKINPTPAGEFGAWQYT
;
A
#
# COMPACT_ATOMS: atom_id res chain seq x y z
N MET A 1 -54.68 -61.04 23.10
CA MET A 1 -54.65 -59.66 22.60
C MET A 1 -53.19 -59.22 22.56
N MET A 2 -52.55 -59.35 21.40
CA MET A 2 -51.16 -58.94 21.17
C MET A 2 -51.16 -57.47 20.80
N ASN A 3 -50.36 -56.65 21.49
CA ASN A 3 -50.05 -55.31 21.01
C ASN A 3 -48.52 -55.16 20.90
N ARG A 4 -48.09 -54.87 19.68
CA ARG A 4 -46.69 -54.87 19.22
C ARG A 4 -45.98 -53.59 19.68
N LEU A 5 -44.83 -53.74 20.33
CA LEU A 5 -43.88 -52.64 20.53
C LEU A 5 -43.18 -52.33 19.21
N ALA A 6 -43.37 -51.12 18.69
CA ALA A 6 -42.60 -50.58 17.58
C ALA A 6 -41.44 -49.73 18.14
N TRP A 7 -40.22 -50.09 17.76
CA TRP A 7 -39.01 -49.32 18.03
C TRP A 7 -38.90 -48.18 17.01
N ALA A 8 -38.88 -46.93 17.48
CA ALA A 8 -38.62 -45.78 16.64
C ALA A 8 -37.10 -45.60 16.47
N ALA A 9 -36.60 -45.89 15.28
CA ALA A 9 -35.22 -45.60 14.89
C ALA A 9 -35.05 -44.08 14.72
N THR A 10 -34.23 -43.47 15.56
CA THR A 10 -33.84 -42.06 15.43
C THR A 10 -32.78 -41.96 14.34
N ALA A 11 -33.18 -41.48 13.16
CA ALA A 11 -32.24 -41.13 12.10
C ALA A 11 -31.49 -39.86 12.52
N LEU A 12 -30.20 -39.98 12.83
CA LEU A 12 -29.30 -38.82 12.88
C LEU A 12 -29.21 -38.25 11.46
N LEU A 13 -29.85 -37.09 11.25
CA LEU A 13 -29.56 -36.23 10.11
C LEU A 13 -28.13 -35.71 10.26
N ALA A 14 -27.19 -36.35 9.56
CA ALA A 14 -25.90 -35.75 9.29
C ALA A 14 -26.16 -34.54 8.38
N LEU A 15 -26.25 -33.35 8.97
CA LEU A 15 -26.16 -32.10 8.25
C LEU A 15 -24.75 -32.04 7.65
N THR A 16 -24.60 -32.44 6.39
CA THR A 16 -23.42 -32.11 5.60
C THR A 16 -23.47 -30.60 5.36
N GLN A 17 -22.95 -29.83 6.31
CA GLN A 17 -22.58 -28.45 6.05
C GLN A 17 -21.53 -28.52 4.94
N GLY A 18 -21.89 -28.07 3.74
CA GLY A 18 -20.90 -27.79 2.71
C GLY A 18 -19.86 -26.89 3.35
N ALA A 19 -18.62 -27.35 3.38
CA ALA A 19 -17.50 -26.59 3.91
C ALA A 19 -17.39 -25.29 3.10
N LEU A 20 -17.96 -24.21 3.63
CA LEU A 20 -17.43 -22.88 3.37
C LEU A 20 -15.95 -22.99 3.75
N GLY A 21 -15.03 -22.58 2.88
CA GLY A 21 -13.58 -22.81 2.97
C GLY A 21 -12.93 -22.19 4.20
N LEU A 22 -13.33 -22.64 5.38
CA LEU A 22 -12.87 -22.27 6.70
C LEU A 22 -11.80 -23.27 7.11
N ASP A 23 -10.71 -22.73 7.64
CA ASP A 23 -9.59 -23.48 8.19
C ASP A 23 -9.62 -23.45 9.72
N THR A 24 -8.75 -24.25 10.35
CA THR A 24 -8.61 -24.30 11.82
C THR A 24 -7.30 -23.70 12.30
N CYS A 25 -7.40 -22.88 13.34
CA CYS A 25 -6.26 -22.37 14.09
C CYS A 25 -6.53 -22.65 15.58
N GLY A 26 -5.93 -23.72 16.08
CA GLY A 26 -6.19 -24.23 17.41
C GLY A 26 -7.63 -24.74 17.50
N GLN A 27 -8.45 -24.09 18.32
CA GLN A 27 -9.88 -24.40 18.44
C GLN A 27 -10.77 -23.45 17.62
N ALA A 28 -10.20 -22.42 16.99
CA ALA A 28 -10.96 -21.45 16.20
C ALA A 28 -11.08 -21.92 14.74
N GLN A 29 -12.28 -21.76 14.17
CA GLN A 29 -12.50 -21.77 12.73
C GLN A 29 -12.25 -20.37 12.18
N TYR A 30 -11.59 -20.24 11.04
CA TYR A 30 -11.30 -18.93 10.43
C TYR A 30 -11.38 -18.98 8.91
N ASP A 31 -11.62 -17.82 8.30
CA ASP A 31 -11.54 -17.64 6.84
C ASP A 31 -10.09 -17.34 6.43
N PRO A 32 -9.42 -18.21 5.64
CA PRO A 32 -8.02 -18.04 5.23
C PRO A 32 -7.81 -16.86 4.27
N THR A 33 -8.88 -16.25 3.76
CA THR A 33 -8.78 -14.98 3.02
C THR A 33 -8.70 -13.76 3.94
N GLN A 34 -9.14 -13.89 5.21
CA GLN A 34 -9.19 -12.81 6.19
C GLN A 34 -8.11 -12.94 7.27
N TYR A 35 -7.60 -14.14 7.52
CA TYR A 35 -6.59 -14.38 8.54
C TYR A 35 -5.53 -15.40 8.09
N VAL A 36 -4.37 -15.30 8.72
CA VAL A 36 -3.30 -16.31 8.67
C VAL A 36 -3.10 -16.86 10.07
N CYS A 37 -3.03 -18.20 10.16
CA CYS A 37 -2.76 -18.89 11.42
C CYS A 37 -1.25 -19.08 11.63
N TRP A 38 -0.76 -18.64 12.78
CA TRP A 38 0.61 -18.82 13.24
C TRP A 38 0.65 -19.81 14.41
N TYR A 39 1.64 -20.70 14.39
CA TYR A 39 1.89 -21.70 15.44
C TYR A 39 0.67 -22.54 15.83
N HIS A 40 -0.29 -22.71 14.92
CA HIS A 40 -1.56 -23.40 15.16
C HIS A 40 -2.40 -22.84 16.32
N GLU A 41 -2.19 -21.60 16.74
CA GLU A 41 -2.90 -21.03 17.90
C GLU A 41 -3.18 -19.52 17.80
N PHE A 42 -2.46 -18.80 16.95
CA PHE A 42 -2.56 -17.34 16.89
C PHE A 42 -2.99 -16.86 15.51
N LEU A 43 -4.11 -16.14 15.44
CA LEU A 43 -4.63 -15.59 14.19
C LEU A 43 -4.13 -14.15 13.98
N CYS A 44 -3.54 -13.90 12.82
CA CYS A 44 -3.22 -12.56 12.36
C CYS A 44 -4.09 -12.17 11.17
N PRO A 45 -4.63 -10.94 11.12
CA PRO A 45 -5.49 -10.53 10.03
C PRO A 45 -4.69 -10.36 8.73
N VAL A 46 -5.38 -10.49 7.61
CA VAL A 46 -4.90 -10.10 6.28
C VAL A 46 -5.27 -8.64 6.05
N THR A 47 -4.29 -7.77 5.82
CA THR A 47 -4.49 -6.33 5.60
C THR A 47 -3.83 -5.92 4.28
N ALA A 48 -4.61 -5.34 3.36
CA ALA A 48 -4.11 -4.95 2.03
C ALA A 48 -3.37 -6.09 1.29
N GLY A 49 -3.92 -7.31 1.40
CA GLY A 49 -3.33 -8.53 0.84
C GLY A 49 -2.18 -9.11 1.64
N GLU A 50 -1.73 -8.44 2.71
CA GLU A 50 -0.67 -8.91 3.58
C GLU A 50 -1.25 -9.73 4.71
N GLY A 51 -1.01 -11.04 4.70
CA GLY A 51 -1.15 -11.83 5.92
C GLY A 51 -0.13 -11.36 6.95
N LEU A 52 -0.58 -10.62 7.98
CA LEU A 52 0.31 -10.05 8.96
C LEU A 52 1.11 -11.15 9.66
N SER A 53 2.38 -10.85 9.94
CA SER A 53 3.30 -11.78 10.59
C SER A 53 3.16 -11.75 12.09
N TYR A 54 3.61 -12.81 12.74
CA TYR A 54 3.57 -12.92 14.20
C TYR A 54 4.94 -12.66 14.83
N CYS A 55 4.96 -11.89 15.91
CA CYS A 55 6.12 -11.73 16.80
C CYS A 55 5.63 -11.62 18.24
N ASN A 56 6.00 -12.57 19.09
CA ASN A 56 5.80 -12.54 20.55
C ASN A 56 4.39 -12.06 20.99
N GLY A 57 3.34 -12.69 20.46
CA GLY A 57 1.96 -12.38 20.81
C GLY A 57 1.33 -11.20 20.05
N SER A 58 2.01 -10.67 19.02
CA SER A 58 1.51 -9.52 18.24
C SER A 58 1.62 -9.75 16.73
N CYS A 59 0.65 -9.23 15.99
CA CYS A 59 0.71 -9.14 14.54
C CYS A 59 1.49 -7.91 14.09
N TYR A 60 2.28 -8.03 13.03
CA TYR A 60 3.01 -6.91 12.45
C TYR A 60 3.08 -6.99 10.92
N SER A 61 3.20 -5.83 10.29
CA SER A 61 3.46 -5.71 8.86
C SER A 61 4.95 -5.78 8.57
N LYS A 62 5.34 -6.66 7.64
CA LYS A 62 6.70 -6.78 7.12
C LYS A 62 7.10 -5.56 6.28
N PHE A 63 6.17 -4.68 5.92
CA PHE A 63 6.50 -3.41 5.28
C PHE A 63 7.14 -2.39 6.23
N MET A 64 7.05 -2.62 7.54
CA MET A 64 7.56 -1.70 8.55
C MET A 64 8.49 -2.36 9.58
N TYR A 65 8.28 -3.63 9.88
CA TYR A 65 8.96 -4.30 10.99
C TYR A 65 9.59 -5.62 10.59
N THR A 66 10.57 -6.04 11.39
CA THR A 66 11.12 -7.40 11.41
C THR A 66 11.10 -7.94 12.84
N CYS A 67 11.00 -9.26 12.98
CA CYS A 67 11.04 -9.95 14.26
C CYS A 67 12.31 -10.80 14.34
N THR A 68 13.20 -10.50 15.27
CA THR A 68 14.42 -11.28 15.51
C THR A 68 14.49 -11.63 16.99
N ASN A 69 14.68 -12.91 17.33
CA ASN A 69 14.73 -13.40 18.71
C ASN A 69 13.53 -12.92 19.56
N ASN A 70 12.32 -12.97 18.99
CA ASN A 70 11.07 -12.50 19.62
C ASN A 70 11.03 -11.00 19.94
N VAL A 71 11.95 -10.20 19.39
CA VAL A 71 11.94 -8.74 19.50
C VAL A 71 11.49 -8.15 18.19
N LEU A 72 10.38 -7.40 18.23
CA LEU A 72 9.88 -6.63 17.12
C LEU A 72 10.71 -5.34 16.99
N THR A 73 11.26 -5.10 15.80
CA THR A 73 12.07 -3.92 15.51
C THR A 73 11.61 -3.28 14.21
N LEU A 74 11.67 -1.95 14.13
CA LEU A 74 11.46 -1.25 12.87
C LEU A 74 12.56 -1.62 11.89
N LEU A 75 12.17 -1.79 10.63
CA LEU A 75 13.11 -1.87 9.54
C LEU A 75 13.92 -0.57 9.43
N PRO A 76 15.17 -0.63 8.94
CA PRO A 76 15.97 0.57 8.75
C PRO A 76 15.34 1.51 7.70
N PRO A 77 15.51 2.83 7.83
CA PRO A 77 15.04 3.76 6.83
C PRO A 77 15.82 3.62 5.52
N VAL A 78 15.13 3.71 4.39
CA VAL A 78 15.78 3.65 3.06
C VAL A 78 16.84 4.73 2.92
N GLN A 79 17.99 4.33 2.39
CA GLN A 79 19.07 5.24 2.02
C GLN A 79 19.07 5.46 0.50
N GLY A 80 18.97 6.71 0.08
CA GLY A 80 18.99 7.08 -1.34
C GLY A 80 17.62 7.00 -2.04
N PRO A 81 17.61 7.13 -3.37
CA PRO A 81 16.39 7.18 -4.16
C PRO A 81 15.78 5.79 -4.36
N PHE A 82 14.47 5.75 -4.55
CA PHE A 82 13.73 4.53 -4.84
C PHE A 82 12.53 4.80 -5.75
N THR A 83 12.02 3.75 -6.39
CA THR A 83 10.71 3.75 -7.03
C THR A 83 9.72 2.91 -6.21
N LEU A 84 8.43 3.02 -6.54
CA LEU A 84 7.37 2.30 -5.85
C LEU A 84 6.58 1.43 -6.81
N THR A 85 6.25 0.22 -6.35
CA THR A 85 5.28 -0.65 -7.01
C THR A 85 4.18 -1.06 -6.04
N VAL A 86 2.99 -1.33 -6.58
CA VAL A 86 1.88 -1.86 -5.80
C VAL A 86 2.22 -3.25 -5.29
N TRP A 87 1.89 -3.50 -4.03
CA TRP A 87 1.87 -4.84 -3.47
C TRP A 87 0.50 -5.13 -2.87
N ASN A 88 -0.18 -6.07 -3.50
CA ASN A 88 -1.29 -6.85 -2.99
C ASN A 88 -1.44 -8.07 -3.93
N PRO A 89 -0.94 -9.26 -3.54
CA PRO A 89 -0.83 -10.41 -4.44
C PRO A 89 -2.18 -10.99 -4.88
N THR A 90 -3.28 -10.54 -4.28
CA THR A 90 -4.64 -10.95 -4.67
C THR A 90 -5.26 -10.06 -5.75
N LEU A 91 -4.57 -8.98 -6.14
CA LEU A 91 -5.09 -8.00 -7.11
C LEU A 91 -4.38 -8.08 -8.47
N PRO A 92 -5.10 -7.82 -9.58
CA PRO A 92 -4.50 -7.70 -10.91
C PRO A 92 -3.49 -6.55 -11.06
N ILE A 93 -3.50 -5.58 -10.14
CA ILE A 93 -2.60 -4.41 -10.15
C ILE A 93 -1.31 -4.63 -9.35
N GLN A 94 -1.07 -5.85 -8.85
CA GLN A 94 0.21 -6.24 -8.26
C GLN A 94 1.38 -5.84 -9.17
N ASP A 95 2.45 -5.32 -8.57
CA ASP A 95 3.68 -4.86 -9.23
C ASP A 95 3.53 -3.70 -10.23
N THR A 96 2.34 -3.10 -10.34
CA THR A 96 2.17 -1.88 -11.15
C THR A 96 2.92 -0.69 -10.53
N PRO A 97 3.58 0.15 -11.34
CA PRO A 97 4.39 1.26 -10.83
C PRO A 97 3.52 2.41 -10.34
N VAL A 98 4.00 3.13 -9.32
CA VAL A 98 3.53 4.48 -9.02
C VAL A 98 4.09 5.44 -10.07
N THR A 99 3.25 6.33 -10.60
CA THR A 99 3.60 7.31 -11.62
C THR A 99 3.19 8.72 -11.22
N ALA A 100 4.06 9.70 -11.46
CA ALA A 100 3.86 11.11 -11.17
C ALA A 100 3.46 11.87 -12.43
N GLY A 101 2.32 12.57 -12.36
CA GLY A 101 1.84 13.41 -13.46
C GLY A 101 0.72 14.34 -13.01
N GLY A 102 0.67 15.56 -13.56
CA GLY A 102 -0.32 16.57 -13.18
C GLY A 102 -0.26 16.92 -11.70
N LEU A 103 0.94 16.97 -11.12
CA LEU A 103 1.21 17.18 -9.68
C LEU A 103 0.58 16.13 -8.73
N ARG A 104 0.21 14.96 -9.26
CA ARG A 104 -0.40 13.85 -8.51
C ARG A 104 0.36 12.55 -8.73
N TRP A 105 0.21 11.62 -7.79
CA TRP A 105 0.61 10.23 -8.01
C TRP A 105 -0.61 9.38 -8.39
N SER A 106 -0.41 8.52 -9.37
CA SER A 106 -1.33 7.48 -9.82
C SER A 106 -0.59 6.15 -9.89
N LEU A 107 -1.33 5.06 -10.12
CA LEU A 107 -0.77 3.73 -10.33
C LEU A 107 -0.98 3.37 -11.79
N ASN A 108 0.07 2.84 -12.43
CA ASN A 108 0.05 2.41 -13.83
C ASN A 108 -0.29 3.52 -14.84
N GLY A 109 -0.05 4.79 -14.49
CA GLY A 109 -0.18 5.93 -15.40
C GLY A 109 1.08 6.19 -16.20
N ASN A 110 1.22 7.41 -16.73
CA ASN A 110 2.44 7.88 -17.38
C ASN A 110 3.16 8.90 -16.49
N THR A 111 4.44 8.68 -16.24
CA THR A 111 5.28 9.69 -15.59
C THR A 111 5.43 10.89 -16.54
N SER A 112 5.11 12.08 -16.05
CA SER A 112 5.23 13.34 -16.79
C SER A 112 6.37 14.17 -16.19
N SER A 113 7.29 14.59 -17.04
CA SER A 113 8.48 15.32 -16.64
C SER A 113 8.83 16.40 -17.67
N TYR A 114 9.62 17.37 -17.24
CA TYR A 114 10.07 18.46 -18.08
C TYR A 114 11.56 18.72 -17.85
N CYS A 115 12.30 18.94 -18.93
CA CYS A 115 13.64 19.51 -18.89
C CYS A 115 13.67 20.83 -19.67
N PRO A 116 14.06 21.96 -19.06
CA PRO A 116 14.17 23.24 -19.75
C PRO A 116 15.18 23.21 -20.89
N GLY A 117 14.88 23.91 -22.00
CA GLY A 117 15.80 23.97 -23.16
C GLY A 117 17.14 24.68 -22.90
N VAL A 118 17.26 25.39 -21.78
CA VAL A 118 18.53 25.99 -21.32
C VAL A 118 19.45 24.97 -20.62
N VAL A 119 18.92 23.81 -20.24
CA VAL A 119 19.70 22.73 -19.62
C VAL A 119 20.24 21.82 -20.73
N PRO A 120 21.54 21.49 -20.74
CA PRO A 120 22.10 20.55 -21.71
C PRO A 120 21.36 19.19 -21.65
N PRO A 121 21.02 18.56 -22.79
CA PRO A 121 20.32 17.26 -22.79
C PRO A 121 21.03 16.16 -21.99
N SER A 122 22.37 16.18 -21.94
CA SER A 122 23.19 15.27 -21.12
C SER A 122 22.99 15.42 -19.62
N GLU A 123 22.46 16.56 -19.17
CA GLU A 123 22.17 16.83 -17.78
C GLU A 123 20.70 16.56 -17.41
N CYS A 124 19.84 16.28 -18.39
CA CYS A 124 18.45 15.89 -18.16
C CYS A 124 18.37 14.39 -17.86
N PRO A 125 17.88 13.99 -16.68
CA PRO A 125 17.54 12.60 -16.45
C PRO A 125 16.40 12.15 -17.38
N PRO A 126 16.21 10.83 -17.61
CA PRO A 126 15.25 10.32 -18.59
C PRO A 126 13.81 10.78 -18.33
N GLY A 127 13.41 10.97 -17.07
CA GLY A 127 12.09 11.48 -16.74
C GLY A 127 10.94 10.51 -17.01
N THR A 128 11.25 9.22 -17.19
CA THR A 128 10.30 8.17 -17.57
C THR A 128 9.79 7.36 -16.37
N THR A 129 10.46 7.42 -15.23
CA THR A 129 10.08 6.73 -13.99
C THR A 129 9.91 7.72 -12.85
N THR A 130 9.03 7.37 -11.91
CA THR A 130 8.81 8.15 -10.70
C THR A 130 9.76 7.69 -9.62
N SER A 131 10.76 8.53 -9.33
CA SER A 131 11.77 8.31 -8.32
C SER A 131 11.57 9.28 -7.15
N ILE A 132 11.74 8.77 -5.95
CA ILE A 132 11.42 9.43 -4.68
C ILE A 132 12.63 9.31 -3.75
N VAL A 133 12.81 10.31 -2.90
CA VAL A 133 13.71 10.26 -1.74
C VAL A 133 12.90 10.53 -0.48
N SER A 134 13.36 10.02 0.66
CA SER A 134 12.68 10.23 1.95
C SER A 134 13.68 10.43 3.07
N ALA A 135 13.33 11.28 4.03
CA ALA A 135 14.11 11.49 5.24
C ALA A 135 13.21 12.05 6.36
N ASN A 136 13.46 11.62 7.60
CA ASN A 136 12.85 12.19 8.81
C ASN A 136 11.31 12.32 8.78
N GLY A 137 10.62 11.35 8.18
CA GLY A 137 9.15 11.37 8.07
C GLY A 137 8.60 12.18 6.89
N TYR A 138 9.46 12.74 6.03
CA TYR A 138 9.12 13.48 4.82
C TYR A 138 9.52 12.70 3.56
N ALA A 139 8.86 13.00 2.45
CA ALA A 139 9.22 12.49 1.13
C ALA A 139 9.30 13.65 0.12
N ALA A 140 10.17 13.50 -0.87
CA ALA A 140 10.34 14.45 -1.97
C ALA A 140 10.56 13.69 -3.27
N MET A 141 10.20 14.31 -4.39
CA MET A 141 10.54 13.79 -5.70
C MET A 141 12.07 13.83 -5.88
N ASN A 142 12.64 12.78 -6.48
CA ASN A 142 14.06 12.73 -6.77
C ASN A 142 14.37 13.51 -8.06
N VAL A 143 14.62 14.81 -7.91
CA VAL A 143 14.72 15.77 -9.03
C VAL A 143 15.97 16.62 -8.97
N LYS A 144 16.44 17.10 -10.13
CA LYS A 144 17.55 18.07 -10.22
C LYS A 144 17.14 19.51 -9.97
N VAL A 145 15.86 19.85 -10.21
CA VAL A 145 15.41 21.25 -10.16
C VAL A 145 15.72 21.90 -8.79
N PRO A 146 16.32 23.10 -8.77
CA PRO A 146 16.58 23.81 -7.52
C PRO A 146 15.30 24.06 -6.72
N GLY A 147 15.37 23.82 -5.40
CA GLY A 147 14.22 23.87 -4.50
C GLY A 147 13.45 22.55 -4.39
N GLY A 148 13.69 21.60 -5.30
CA GLY A 148 13.07 20.28 -5.27
C GLY A 148 11.55 20.31 -5.49
N GLN A 149 10.91 19.17 -5.22
CA GLN A 149 9.46 19.04 -5.21
C GLN A 149 9.06 18.18 -4.01
N LEU A 150 8.33 18.76 -3.05
CA LEU A 150 7.97 18.11 -1.79
C LEU A 150 6.71 17.27 -1.99
N VAL A 151 6.69 16.04 -1.46
CA VAL A 151 5.51 15.17 -1.46
C VAL A 151 4.59 15.54 -0.29
N TYR A 152 3.29 15.52 -0.51
CA TYR A 152 2.29 15.78 0.52
C TYR A 152 0.99 15.01 0.25
N LEU A 153 0.20 14.79 1.31
CA LEU A 153 -1.20 14.42 1.19
C LEU A 153 -2.03 15.67 1.05
N THR A 154 -2.90 15.71 0.05
CA THR A 154 -3.79 16.85 -0.16
C THR A 154 -4.95 16.83 0.83
N PRO A 155 -5.78 17.88 0.94
CA PRO A 155 -6.93 17.87 1.85
C PRO A 155 -7.87 16.67 1.62
N ASP A 156 -7.98 16.21 0.37
CA ASP A 156 -8.75 15.02 -0.03
C ASP A 156 -7.96 13.70 0.06
N TRP A 157 -6.81 13.69 0.72
CA TRP A 157 -5.96 12.51 0.96
C TRP A 157 -5.36 11.82 -0.28
N GLN A 158 -5.38 12.48 -1.44
CA GLN A 158 -4.56 12.08 -2.58
C GLN A 158 -3.09 12.39 -2.31
N VAL A 159 -2.18 11.63 -2.93
CA VAL A 159 -0.75 11.96 -2.91
C VAL A 159 -0.46 12.97 -4.02
N GLY A 160 0.14 14.10 -3.64
CA GLY A 160 0.58 15.16 -4.54
C GLY A 160 2.03 15.54 -4.28
N TYR A 161 2.56 16.38 -5.16
CA TYR A 161 3.88 16.98 -4.99
C TYR A 161 3.89 18.43 -5.47
N THR A 162 4.75 19.25 -4.87
CA THR A 162 4.80 20.68 -5.22
C THR A 162 5.26 20.88 -6.66
N GLN A 163 4.72 21.92 -7.31
CA GLN A 163 5.22 22.34 -8.61
C GLN A 163 6.67 22.82 -8.47
N ALA A 164 7.50 22.54 -9.49
CA ALA A 164 8.84 23.11 -9.57
C ALA A 164 8.83 24.63 -9.41
N HIS A 165 9.79 25.17 -8.64
CA HIS A 165 9.89 26.60 -8.31
C HIS A 165 8.69 27.19 -7.55
N SER A 166 7.83 26.35 -6.97
CA SER A 166 6.70 26.78 -6.15
C SER A 166 6.71 26.09 -4.80
N ALA A 167 6.56 26.88 -3.74
CA ALA A 167 6.33 26.37 -2.39
C ALA A 167 4.83 26.23 -2.08
N TYR A 168 3.94 26.43 -3.06
CA TYR A 168 2.50 26.36 -2.84
C TYR A 168 2.07 24.93 -2.48
N ILE A 169 1.44 24.81 -1.31
CA ILE A 169 0.78 23.61 -0.83
C ILE A 169 -0.63 24.03 -0.40
N PRO A 170 -1.70 23.37 -0.90
CA PRO A 170 -3.07 23.70 -0.50
C PRO A 170 -3.26 23.64 1.02
N SER A 171 -4.02 24.59 1.57
CA SER A 171 -4.36 24.59 3.00
C SER A 171 -5.08 23.30 3.39
N GLY A 172 -4.71 22.71 4.53
CA GLY A 172 -5.21 21.41 5.00
C GLY A 172 -4.42 20.20 4.50
N SER A 173 -3.36 20.41 3.72
CA SER A 173 -2.45 19.33 3.32
C SER A 173 -1.54 18.88 4.47
N ILE A 174 -0.99 17.66 4.34
CA ILE A 174 -0.08 17.04 5.31
C ILE A 174 1.24 16.72 4.59
N THR A 175 2.36 17.26 5.07
CA THR A 175 3.68 17.14 4.40
C THR A 175 4.59 16.06 4.99
N GLY A 176 4.21 15.49 6.14
CA GLY A 176 5.01 14.50 6.85
C GLY A 176 4.21 13.23 7.17
N GLY A 177 4.76 12.40 8.06
CA GLY A 177 4.14 11.13 8.42
C GLY A 177 4.29 10.07 7.33
N PHE A 178 5.36 10.14 6.53
CA PHE A 178 5.72 9.13 5.55
C PHE A 178 6.87 8.28 6.07
N GLY A 179 6.66 6.97 6.18
CA GLY A 179 7.72 6.01 6.49
C GLY A 179 8.23 5.36 5.20
N ALA A 180 9.54 5.18 5.07
CA ALA A 180 10.14 4.47 3.96
C ALA A 180 11.19 3.51 4.51
N TYR A 181 10.91 2.21 4.41
CA TYR A 181 11.68 1.18 5.10
C TYR A 181 12.42 0.28 4.10
N GLU A 182 13.72 0.12 4.29
CA GLU A 182 14.56 -0.74 3.46
C GLU A 182 14.16 -2.21 3.64
N GLY A 183 14.00 -2.91 2.51
CA GLY A 183 13.42 -4.26 2.49
C GLY A 183 11.90 -4.31 2.77
N GLY A 184 11.28 -3.16 3.05
CA GLY A 184 9.86 -3.02 3.36
C GLY A 184 9.13 -2.13 2.34
N GLY A 185 8.35 -1.17 2.86
CA GLY A 185 7.47 -0.35 2.04
C GLY A 185 7.52 1.14 2.34
N PHE A 186 6.85 1.89 1.46
CA PHE A 186 6.49 3.27 1.70
C PHE A 186 5.11 3.30 2.34
N VAL A 187 5.04 3.80 3.58
CA VAL A 187 3.85 3.69 4.42
C VAL A 187 3.31 5.08 4.80
N ASN A 188 1.99 5.16 4.88
CA ASN A 188 1.29 6.32 5.41
C ASN A 188 1.10 6.15 6.92
N LEU A 189 1.80 6.95 7.73
CA LEU A 189 1.64 6.98 9.19
C LEU A 189 0.56 7.97 9.64
N ASN A 190 -0.02 8.73 8.70
CA ASN A 190 -1.12 9.64 8.98
C ASN A 190 -2.45 8.88 9.08
N GLY A 191 -3.47 9.53 9.67
CA GLY A 191 -4.84 9.03 9.65
C GLY A 191 -5.00 7.68 10.36
N ASN A 192 -4.26 7.46 11.45
CA ASN A 192 -4.23 6.22 12.23
C ASN A 192 -3.67 5.00 11.50
N GLY A 193 -2.89 5.18 10.43
CA GLY A 193 -2.15 4.09 9.80
C GLY A 193 -3.03 3.12 8.99
N PHE A 194 -4.19 3.56 8.51
CA PHE A 194 -5.06 2.76 7.63
C PHE A 194 -4.45 2.46 6.25
N GLY A 195 -3.28 3.03 5.95
CA GLY A 195 -2.47 2.72 4.78
C GLY A 195 -2.95 3.39 3.50
N TRP A 196 -2.71 2.70 2.39
CA TRP A 196 -2.99 3.19 1.03
C TRP A 196 -4.16 2.45 0.40
N VAL A 197 -4.89 3.13 -0.47
CA VAL A 197 -5.90 2.52 -1.33
C VAL A 197 -5.73 2.96 -2.78
N ALA A 198 -5.99 2.02 -3.69
CA ALA A 198 -6.07 2.23 -5.12
C ALA A 198 -7.54 2.42 -5.53
N CYS A 199 -7.87 3.57 -6.10
CA CYS A 199 -9.21 3.88 -6.57
C CYS A 199 -9.27 3.86 -8.10
N PRO A 200 -10.20 3.12 -8.73
CA PRO A 200 -10.39 3.19 -10.17
C PRO A 200 -10.73 4.62 -10.61
N ILE A 201 -10.13 5.10 -11.70
CA ILE A 201 -10.51 6.39 -12.28
C ILE A 201 -11.81 6.21 -13.07
N ARG A 202 -12.90 6.87 -12.65
CA ARG A 202 -14.23 6.70 -13.27
C ARG A 202 -14.28 7.05 -14.76
N ALA A 203 -13.35 7.88 -15.25
CA ALA A 203 -13.27 8.30 -16.64
C ALA A 203 -12.51 7.33 -17.57
N SER A 204 -11.75 6.37 -17.03
CA SER A 204 -10.93 5.46 -17.85
C SER A 204 -11.64 4.15 -18.20
N GLY A 205 -12.90 3.97 -17.77
CA GLY A 205 -13.64 2.73 -17.91
C GLY A 205 -13.05 1.57 -17.08
N PRO A 206 -13.74 0.41 -17.01
CA PRO A 206 -13.27 -0.78 -16.28
C PRO A 206 -11.92 -1.34 -16.79
N THR A 207 -11.48 -0.91 -17.97
CA THR A 207 -10.30 -1.38 -18.71
C THR A 207 -9.14 -0.39 -18.72
N GLY A 208 -9.30 0.78 -18.10
CA GLY A 208 -8.41 1.94 -18.25
C GLY A 208 -7.02 1.83 -17.63
N GLY A 209 -6.71 0.75 -16.93
CA GLY A 209 -5.37 0.45 -16.39
C GLY A 209 -4.86 1.35 -15.27
N VAL A 210 -5.26 2.63 -15.20
CA VAL A 210 -4.75 3.64 -14.26
C VAL A 210 -5.65 3.76 -13.02
N TRP A 211 -5.01 3.90 -11.87
CA TRP A 211 -5.69 4.06 -10.58
C TRP A 211 -5.20 5.31 -9.87
N GLN A 212 -6.09 5.98 -9.15
CA GLN A 212 -5.73 7.09 -8.30
C GLN A 212 -5.27 6.57 -6.92
N LEU A 213 -4.16 7.07 -6.41
CA LEU A 213 -3.62 6.71 -5.10
C LEU A 213 -4.12 7.67 -4.01
N PHE A 214 -4.66 7.09 -2.94
CA PHE A 214 -5.10 7.82 -1.75
C PHE A 214 -4.54 7.22 -0.46
N GLY A 215 -4.31 8.06 0.53
CA GLY A 215 -4.21 7.64 1.92
C GLY A 215 -5.60 7.40 2.51
N ARG A 216 -5.79 6.27 3.18
CA ARG A 216 -7.02 6.00 3.94
C ARG A 216 -6.89 6.53 5.36
N ASN A 217 -8.00 6.95 5.95
CA ASN A 217 -8.10 7.33 7.35
C ASN A 217 -9.45 6.90 7.94
N GLU A 218 -9.67 7.24 9.21
CA GLU A 218 -10.89 6.91 9.95
C GLU A 218 -12.17 7.58 9.42
N THR A 219 -12.07 8.75 8.77
CA THR A 219 -13.22 9.55 8.32
C THR A 219 -13.57 9.37 6.85
N ASN A 220 -12.64 8.90 6.01
CA ASN A 220 -12.80 8.82 4.55
C ASN A 220 -13.14 7.40 4.04
N GLY A 221 -13.29 6.42 4.93
CA GLY A 221 -13.58 5.04 4.58
C GLY A 221 -14.86 4.87 3.75
N ALA A 222 -15.92 5.62 4.05
CA ALA A 222 -17.17 5.58 3.27
C ALA A 222 -16.98 6.14 1.84
N SER A 223 -16.26 7.25 1.71
CA SER A 223 -15.96 7.88 0.41
C SER A 223 -15.00 7.05 -0.45
N LEU A 224 -14.17 6.21 0.17
CA LEU A 224 -13.20 5.34 -0.51
C LEU A 224 -13.64 3.86 -0.52
N SER A 225 -14.93 3.59 -0.29
CA SER A 225 -15.49 2.23 -0.23
C SER A 225 -15.38 1.46 -1.55
N TYR A 226 -15.21 2.16 -2.67
CA TYR A 226 -15.00 1.59 -4.01
C TYR A 226 -13.51 1.39 -4.35
N CYS A 227 -12.60 1.68 -3.42
CA CYS A 227 -11.17 1.56 -3.58
C CYS A 227 -10.64 0.30 -2.91
N THR A 228 -9.54 -0.22 -3.43
CA THR A 228 -8.94 -1.46 -2.92
C THR A 228 -7.70 -1.17 -2.07
N PRO A 229 -7.59 -1.72 -0.85
CA PRO A 229 -6.38 -1.55 -0.04
C PRO A 229 -5.14 -2.16 -0.69
N ILE A 230 -4.03 -1.43 -0.65
CA ILE A 230 -2.73 -1.84 -1.21
C ILE A 230 -1.59 -1.45 -0.28
N ASN A 231 -0.47 -2.15 -0.40
CA ASN A 231 0.82 -1.70 0.09
C ASN A 231 1.64 -1.10 -1.06
N LEU A 232 2.63 -0.26 -0.74
CA LEU A 232 3.58 0.27 -1.71
C LEU A 232 4.96 -0.29 -1.38
N LYS A 233 5.44 -1.21 -2.22
CA LYS A 233 6.74 -1.83 -2.09
C LYS A 233 7.81 -0.87 -2.62
N ILE A 234 8.90 -0.77 -1.87
CA ILE A 234 10.07 0.03 -2.25
C ILE A 234 10.99 -0.79 -3.15
N ASN A 235 11.43 -0.17 -4.25
CA ASN A 235 12.46 -0.70 -5.13
C ASN A 235 13.63 0.30 -5.13
N PRO A 236 14.69 0.05 -4.33
CA PRO A 236 15.84 0.94 -4.26
C PRO A 236 16.50 1.13 -5.63
N THR A 237 16.95 2.35 -5.90
CA THR A 237 17.70 2.70 -7.12
C THR A 237 19.10 3.20 -6.75
N PRO A 238 20.07 3.17 -7.69
CA PRO A 238 21.42 3.64 -7.41
C PRO A 238 21.44 5.07 -6.85
N ALA A 239 22.28 5.29 -5.83
CA ALA A 239 22.46 6.61 -5.24
C ALA A 239 23.08 7.60 -6.25
N GLY A 240 22.69 8.87 -6.16
CA GLY A 240 23.21 9.94 -7.02
C GLY A 240 22.54 10.05 -8.40
N GLU A 241 21.67 9.10 -8.76
CA GLU A 241 20.82 9.21 -9.94
C GLU A 241 19.55 10.01 -9.61
N PHE A 242 19.14 10.88 -10.53
CA PHE A 242 17.89 11.63 -10.45
C PHE A 242 16.85 11.01 -11.38
N GLY A 243 15.57 11.03 -11.00
CA GLY A 243 14.51 10.48 -11.85
C GLY A 243 14.06 11.43 -12.96
N ALA A 244 14.10 12.73 -12.71
CA ALA A 244 13.73 13.78 -13.68
C ALA A 244 14.47 15.09 -13.41
N TRP A 245 14.47 16.00 -14.38
CA TRP A 245 14.82 17.39 -14.07
C TRP A 245 13.76 18.00 -13.15
N GLN A 246 12.49 17.93 -13.56
CA GLN A 246 11.32 18.12 -12.72
C GLN A 246 10.17 17.22 -13.19
N TYR A 247 9.28 16.85 -12.28
CA TYR A 247 8.00 16.22 -12.59
C TYR A 247 6.90 17.29 -12.79
N THR A 248 5.91 17.01 -13.63
CA THR A 248 4.84 17.94 -14.00
C THR A 248 3.45 17.34 -13.84
#